data_AF-A0A448WX41-F1
#
_entry.id   AF-A0A448WX41-F1
#
_cell.length_a   1.000
_cell.length_b   1.000
_cell.length_c   1.000
_cell.angle_alpha   90.00
_cell.angle_beta   90.00
_cell.angle_gamma   90.00
#
_symmetry.space_group_name_H-M   'P 1'
#
loop_
_entity.id
_entity.type
_entity.pdbx_description
1 polymer ?
#
loop_
_entity_poly.entity_id
_entity_poly.type
_entity_poly.pdbx_seq_one_letter_code
_entity_poly.pdbx_strand_id
1 'polypeptide(L)'
;MADKPSLCRDSTMALTVKAGKEFLAGEKLGDVRAITNQLKKSEQSFKRSTTVDKTIAEARILLGKDFKLADTTTGRTLRDRAPKPVSVTPIGSKRGIKGKKVQGVKKAKLIDADPLDDYFSD
;
A
#
# COMPACT_ATOMS: atom_id res chain seq x y z
N MET A 1 44.14 -11.09 -46.11
CA MET A 1 44.23 -10.72 -44.68
C MET A 1 43.08 -11.43 -44.01
N ALA A 2 43.36 -12.39 -43.13
CA ALA A 2 42.30 -13.12 -42.43
C ALA A 2 41.92 -12.31 -41.20
N ASP A 3 40.67 -11.84 -41.16
CA ASP A 3 40.14 -11.10 -40.03
C ASP A 3 40.10 -12.00 -38.80
N LYS A 4 40.70 -11.51 -37.71
CA LYS A 4 40.81 -12.27 -36.47
C LYS A 4 39.44 -12.29 -35.79
N PRO A 5 38.96 -13.44 -35.29
CA PRO A 5 37.69 -13.52 -34.60
C PRO A 5 37.73 -12.73 -33.29
N SER A 6 36.85 -11.74 -33.16
CA SER A 6 36.66 -10.99 -31.92
C SER A 6 35.85 -11.85 -30.94
N LEU A 7 36.52 -12.37 -29.92
CA LEU A 7 35.87 -13.10 -28.82
C LEU A 7 35.41 -12.09 -27.77
N CYS A 8 34.18 -11.61 -27.89
CA CYS A 8 33.55 -10.81 -26.83
C CYS A 8 33.42 -11.67 -25.57
N ARG A 9 34.21 -11.34 -24.54
CA ARG A 9 34.06 -11.93 -23.21
C ARG A 9 32.97 -11.18 -22.46
N ASP A 10 31.96 -11.91 -22.00
CA ASP A 10 30.98 -11.35 -21.08
C ASP A 10 31.67 -10.96 -19.77
N SER A 11 31.38 -9.76 -19.28
CA SER A 11 31.84 -9.35 -17.96
C SER A 11 31.11 -10.14 -16.87
N THR A 12 31.76 -10.28 -15.72
CA THR A 12 31.17 -10.96 -14.55
C THR A 12 29.80 -10.36 -14.17
N MET A 13 29.64 -9.04 -14.30
CA MET A 13 28.38 -8.35 -14.05
C MET A 13 27.29 -8.71 -15.08
N ALA A 14 27.65 -8.87 -16.35
CA ALA A 14 26.70 -9.28 -17.38
C ALA A 14 26.18 -10.71 -17.12
N LEU A 15 27.05 -11.60 -16.66
CA LEU A 15 26.69 -12.97 -16.29
C LEU A 15 25.77 -13.01 -15.06
N THR A 16 26.04 -12.22 -14.02
CA THR A 16 25.18 -12.19 -12.83
C THR A 16 23.79 -11.61 -13.12
N VAL A 17 23.70 -10.63 -14.01
CA VAL A 17 22.40 -10.08 -14.44
C VAL A 17 21.62 -11.09 -15.28
N LYS A 18 22.26 -11.82 -16.19
CA LYS A 18 21.61 -12.89 -16.96
C LYS A 18 21.07 -13.97 -16.02
N ALA A 19 21.89 -14.45 -15.09
CA ALA A 19 21.47 -15.43 -14.09
C ALA A 19 20.32 -14.89 -13.21
N GLY A 20 20.43 -13.65 -12.72
CA GLY A 20 19.38 -13.02 -11.90
C GLY A 20 18.04 -12.91 -12.64
N LYS A 21 18.05 -12.62 -13.94
CA LYS A 21 16.85 -12.61 -14.78
C LYS A 21 16.24 -14.00 -14.96
N GLU A 22 17.06 -15.04 -15.08
CA GLU A 22 16.58 -16.43 -15.15
C GLU A 22 15.93 -16.86 -13.84
N PHE A 23 16.50 -16.50 -12.69
CA PHE A 23 15.92 -16.80 -11.37
C PHE A 23 14.59 -16.06 -11.12
N LEU A 24 14.42 -14.87 -11.69
CA LEU A 24 13.25 -14.01 -11.46
C LEU A 24 12.23 -14.05 -12.62
N ALA A 25 12.44 -14.91 -13.63
CA ALA A 25 11.80 -14.87 -14.96
C ALA A 25 10.24 -14.92 -14.98
N GLY A 26 9.58 -15.11 -13.84
CA GLY A 26 8.12 -15.08 -13.73
C GLY A 26 7.57 -14.31 -12.54
N GLU A 27 8.43 -13.73 -11.69
CA GLU A 27 7.98 -13.05 -10.47
C GLU A 27 7.82 -11.55 -10.70
N LYS A 28 6.61 -11.02 -10.42
CA LYS A 28 6.34 -9.58 -10.50
C LYS A 28 7.05 -8.84 -9.37
N LEU A 29 8.24 -8.33 -9.67
CA LEU A 29 8.97 -7.41 -8.80
C LEU A 29 8.17 -6.11 -8.64
N GLY A 30 7.49 -5.95 -7.52
CA GLY A 30 6.79 -4.70 -7.17
C GLY A 30 5.43 -4.87 -6.52
N ASP A 31 4.78 -6.03 -6.67
CA ASP A 31 3.44 -6.25 -6.14
C ASP A 31 3.42 -6.46 -4.62
N VAL A 32 4.56 -6.68 -3.98
CA VAL A 32 4.65 -6.91 -2.52
C VAL A 32 4.01 -5.77 -1.72
N ARG A 33 4.12 -4.52 -2.18
CA ARG A 33 3.47 -3.36 -1.53
C ARG A 33 1.95 -3.33 -1.78
N ALA A 34 1.51 -3.74 -2.96
CA ALA A 34 0.09 -3.86 -3.27
C ALA A 34 -0.55 -5.01 -2.48
N ILE A 35 0.11 -6.16 -2.42
CA ILE A 35 -0.30 -7.35 -1.67
C ILE A 35 -0.35 -7.04 -0.17
N THR A 36 0.66 -6.39 0.40
CA THR A 36 0.64 -6.01 1.83
C THR A 36 -0.46 -5.01 2.15
N ASN A 37 -0.79 -4.08 1.25
CA ASN A 37 -1.93 -3.18 1.44
C ASN A 37 -3.28 -3.90 1.32
N GLN A 38 -3.39 -4.90 0.45
CA GLN A 38 -4.59 -5.74 0.32
C GLN A 38 -4.79 -6.62 1.56
N LEU A 39 -3.73 -7.26 2.05
CA LEU A 39 -3.72 -8.07 3.28
C LEU A 39 -4.12 -7.23 4.50
N LYS A 40 -3.53 -6.03 4.64
CA LYS A 40 -3.93 -5.10 5.72
C LYS A 40 -5.39 -4.74 5.62
N LYS A 41 -5.89 -4.38 4.43
CA LYS A 41 -7.32 -4.05 4.24
C LYS A 41 -8.25 -5.25 4.52
N SER A 42 -7.85 -6.48 4.23
CA SER A 42 -8.61 -7.67 4.60
C SER A 42 -8.60 -7.94 6.12
N GLU A 43 -7.54 -7.57 6.83
CA GLU A 43 -7.45 -7.71 8.28
C GLU A 43 -8.09 -6.55 9.06
N GLN A 44 -8.23 -5.36 8.45
CA GLN A 44 -8.56 -4.12 9.16
C GLN A 44 -10.04 -3.87 9.46
N SER A 45 -10.96 -4.82 9.25
CA SER A 45 -12.40 -4.57 9.48
C SER A 45 -13.03 -5.32 10.64
N PHE A 46 -12.26 -6.08 11.44
CA PHE A 46 -12.77 -6.54 12.73
C PHE A 46 -12.57 -5.45 13.78
N LYS A 47 -13.43 -4.41 13.76
CA LYS A 47 -13.71 -3.64 14.99
C LYS A 47 -13.93 -4.66 16.09
N ARG A 48 -13.13 -4.63 17.17
CA ARG A 48 -13.12 -5.63 18.27
C ARG A 48 -14.43 -6.42 18.29
N SER A 49 -14.39 -7.63 17.70
CA SER A 49 -15.62 -8.40 17.50
C SER A 49 -16.29 -8.60 18.85
N THR A 50 -17.61 -8.38 18.90
CA THR A 50 -18.33 -8.61 20.14
C THR A 50 -18.27 -10.11 20.44
N THR A 51 -18.37 -10.48 21.71
CA THR A 51 -18.29 -11.90 22.11
C THR A 51 -19.32 -12.76 21.37
N VAL A 52 -20.48 -12.18 21.04
CA VAL A 52 -21.54 -12.82 20.26
C VAL A 52 -21.07 -13.13 18.83
N ASP A 53 -20.36 -12.21 18.17
CA ASP A 53 -19.85 -12.44 16.81
C ASP A 53 -18.83 -13.58 16.77
N LYS A 54 -18.01 -13.71 17.82
CA LYS A 54 -17.05 -14.81 17.96
C LYS A 54 -17.76 -16.16 18.11
N THR A 55 -18.78 -16.22 18.98
CA THR A 55 -19.58 -17.44 19.15
C THR A 55 -20.31 -17.85 17.87
N ILE A 56 -20.76 -16.88 17.05
CA ILE A 56 -21.39 -17.16 15.75
C ILE A 56 -20.36 -17.73 14.77
N ALA A 57 -19.15 -17.18 14.74
CA ALA A 57 -18.07 -17.68 13.88
C ALA A 57 -17.68 -19.12 14.24
N GLU A 58 -17.54 -19.43 15.53
CA GLU A 58 -17.25 -20.78 16.01
C GLU A 58 -18.40 -21.76 15.70
N ALA A 59 -19.64 -21.34 15.92
CA ALA A 59 -20.82 -22.14 15.62
C ALA A 59 -20.94 -22.48 14.12
N ARG A 60 -20.61 -21.54 13.22
CA ARG A 60 -20.60 -21.81 11.77
C ARG A 60 -19.57 -22.86 11.35
N ILE A 61 -18.46 -22.96 12.07
CA ILE A 61 -17.45 -23.99 11.83
C ILE A 61 -17.96 -25.35 12.29
N LEU A 62 -18.62 -25.41 13.45
CA LEU A 62 -19.11 -26.66 14.05
C LEU A 62 -20.37 -27.22 13.38
N LEU A 63 -21.34 -26.36 13.08
CA LEU A 63 -22.67 -26.74 12.56
C LEU A 63 -22.75 -26.68 11.03
N GLY A 64 -21.71 -26.15 10.37
CA GLY A 64 -21.70 -25.92 8.94
C GLY A 64 -22.50 -24.67 8.51
N LYS A 65 -22.34 -24.28 7.25
CA LYS A 65 -22.95 -23.06 6.68
C LYS A 65 -24.46 -23.17 6.45
N ASP A 66 -24.99 -24.39 6.45
CA ASP A 66 -26.39 -24.67 6.13
C ASP A 66 -27.30 -24.38 7.33
N PHE A 67 -26.72 -24.24 8.53
CA PHE A 67 -27.45 -23.88 9.73
C PHE A 67 -27.71 -22.37 9.77
N LYS A 68 -28.98 -21.96 9.69
CA LYS A 68 -29.39 -20.55 9.74
C LYS A 68 -29.28 -20.02 11.17
N LEU A 69 -28.15 -19.38 11.48
CA LEU A 69 -27.99 -18.63 12.73
C LEU A 69 -28.76 -17.31 12.67
N ALA A 70 -29.44 -16.97 13.76
CA ALA A 70 -30.19 -15.73 13.89
C ALA A 70 -29.26 -14.50 13.75
N ASP A 71 -29.69 -13.51 12.97
CA ASP A 71 -28.96 -12.26 12.77
C ASP A 71 -29.15 -11.34 13.98
N THR A 72 -28.06 -11.04 14.66
CA THR A 72 -28.01 -10.22 15.89
C THR A 72 -28.32 -8.75 15.66
N THR A 73 -28.40 -8.31 14.40
CA THR A 73 -28.61 -6.90 14.03
C THR A 73 -30.06 -6.57 13.67
N THR A 74 -30.85 -7.56 13.23
CA THR A 74 -32.19 -7.36 12.66
C THR A 74 -33.22 -6.74 13.61
N GLY A 75 -33.05 -6.90 14.94
CA GLY A 75 -33.97 -6.34 15.94
C GLY A 75 -33.43 -5.12 16.70
N ARG A 76 -32.23 -4.65 16.38
CA ARG A 76 -31.53 -3.66 17.22
C ARG A 76 -31.74 -2.25 16.67
N THR A 77 -32.89 -1.65 16.98
CA THR A 77 -33.09 -0.23 16.70
C THR A 77 -32.26 0.60 17.67
N LEU A 78 -31.44 1.52 17.14
CA LEU A 78 -30.76 2.51 17.96
C LEU A 78 -31.82 3.47 18.51
N ARG A 79 -31.75 3.79 19.80
CA ARG A 79 -32.55 4.88 20.35
C ARG A 79 -32.05 6.17 19.72
N ASP A 80 -32.92 6.85 18.99
CA ASP A 80 -32.64 8.19 18.49
C ASP A 80 -32.43 9.12 19.68
N ARG A 81 -31.15 9.44 19.94
CA ARG A 81 -30.79 10.46 20.91
C ARG A 81 -30.85 11.80 20.19
N ALA A 82 -31.76 12.67 20.62
CA ALA A 82 -31.72 14.07 20.23
C ALA A 82 -30.30 14.63 20.46
N PRO A 83 -29.75 15.40 19.51
CA PRO A 83 -28.43 15.99 19.68
C PRO A 83 -28.46 16.87 20.93
N LYS A 84 -27.51 16.63 21.86
CA LYS A 84 -27.35 17.52 23.01
C LYS A 84 -27.05 18.93 22.49
N PRO A 85 -27.70 19.97 23.02
CA PRO A 85 -27.39 21.34 22.61
C PRO A 85 -25.91 21.59 22.88
N VAL A 86 -25.17 21.94 21.83
CA VAL A 86 -23.77 22.30 21.92
C VAL A 86 -23.72 23.63 22.64
N SER A 87 -23.42 23.63 23.94
CA SER A 87 -23.11 24.87 24.63
C SER A 87 -21.80 25.39 24.04
N VAL A 88 -21.90 26.48 23.28
CA VAL A 88 -20.75 27.22 22.77
C VAL A 88 -20.13 27.91 23.98
N THR A 89 -19.30 27.20 24.74
CA THR A 89 -18.36 27.88 25.63
C THR A 89 -17.33 28.55 24.72
N PRO A 90 -17.14 29.88 24.81
CA PRO A 90 -16.12 30.54 24.01
C PRO A 90 -14.77 29.96 24.38
N ILE A 91 -14.13 29.34 23.37
CA ILE A 91 -12.73 28.90 23.41
C ILE A 91 -11.92 30.13 23.80
N GLY A 92 -11.44 30.14 25.05
CA GLY A 92 -10.58 31.18 25.56
C GLY A 92 -9.37 31.34 24.66
N SER A 93 -9.32 32.45 23.94
CA SER A 93 -8.14 32.91 23.22
C SER A 93 -7.00 33.07 24.21
N LYS A 94 -5.93 32.27 24.11
CA LYS A 94 -4.61 32.65 24.64
C LYS A 94 -3.49 31.84 23.99
N ARG A 95 -2.78 32.55 23.11
CA ARG A 95 -1.32 32.55 22.88
C ARG A 95 -0.70 31.47 21.97
N GLY A 96 -0.59 31.83 20.70
CA GLY A 96 0.71 32.03 20.02
C GLY A 96 1.51 30.81 19.56
N ILE A 97 1.38 30.46 18.27
CA ILE A 97 2.46 29.81 17.51
C ILE A 97 2.57 30.54 16.16
N LYS A 98 3.67 31.27 15.97
CA LYS A 98 4.07 31.90 14.70
C LYS A 98 4.76 30.86 13.79
N GLY A 99 4.46 30.89 12.49
CA GLY A 99 5.22 30.25 11.41
C GLY A 99 4.65 28.87 11.00
N LYS A 100 4.55 28.49 9.72
CA LYS A 100 5.09 28.99 8.45
C LYS A 100 4.06 28.69 7.36
N LYS A 101 3.82 29.64 6.44
CA LYS A 101 3.24 29.34 5.13
C LYS A 101 4.35 28.71 4.29
N VAL A 102 4.19 27.46 3.85
CA VAL A 102 5.00 26.93 2.74
C VAL A 102 4.09 26.97 1.51
N GLN A 103 4.36 27.97 0.67
CA GLN A 103 3.76 28.12 -0.65
C GLN A 103 4.22 26.97 -1.55
N GLY A 104 3.36 26.59 -2.49
CA GLY A 104 3.55 25.45 -3.37
C GLY A 104 4.85 25.51 -4.17
N VAL A 105 5.51 24.35 -4.27
CA VAL A 105 6.63 24.16 -5.18
C VAL A 105 6.05 23.88 -6.56
N LYS A 106 6.36 24.80 -7.47
CA LYS A 106 6.05 24.75 -8.90
C LYS A 106 6.74 23.55 -9.53
N LYS A 107 6.06 22.94 -10.52
CA LYS A 107 6.60 21.93 -11.45
C LYS A 107 7.99 22.34 -11.93
N ALA A 108 9.00 21.53 -11.62
CA ALA A 108 10.29 21.62 -12.29
C ALA A 108 10.15 21.06 -13.70
N LYS A 109 10.66 21.82 -14.67
CA LYS A 109 10.69 21.48 -16.09
C LYS A 109 11.56 20.23 -16.31
N LEU A 110 11.11 19.41 -17.25
CA LEU A 110 11.87 18.43 -18.00
C LEU A 110 13.21 19.07 -18.40
N ILE A 111 14.31 18.49 -17.93
CA ILE A 111 15.63 18.77 -18.49
C ILE A 111 15.82 17.63 -19.48
N ASP A 112 15.83 17.98 -20.76
CA ASP A 112 16.21 17.07 -21.82
C ASP A 112 17.65 16.61 -21.52
N ALA A 113 17.83 15.32 -21.27
CA ALA A 113 19.15 14.75 -21.14
C ALA A 113 19.74 14.68 -22.56
N ASP A 114 20.72 15.54 -22.82
CA ASP A 114 21.54 15.49 -24.02
C ASP A 114 22.15 14.08 -24.18
N PRO A 115 22.16 13.51 -25.39
CA PRO A 115 22.85 12.26 -25.65
C PRO A 115 24.36 12.49 -25.51
N LEU A 116 24.99 11.80 -24.56
CA LEU A 116 26.44 11.64 -24.49
C LEU A 116 26.87 10.68 -25.61
N ASP A 117 26.81 11.18 -26.84
CA ASP A 117 27.56 10.64 -27.96
C ASP A 117 29.01 11.17 -27.89
N ASP A 118 29.96 10.33 -28.30
CA ASP A 118 31.35 10.66 -28.65
C ASP A 118 32.40 10.86 -27.53
N TYR A 119 32.58 9.87 -26.65
CA TYR A 119 33.79 9.85 -25.80
C TYR A 119 34.46 8.48 -25.62
N PHE A 120 34.58 7.67 -26.67
CA PHE A 120 35.64 6.64 -26.76
C PHE A 120 35.93 6.32 -28.23
N SER A 121 36.69 7.19 -28.89
CA SER A 121 37.53 6.82 -30.03
C SER A 121 38.93 6.56 -29.50
N ASP A 122 39.33 5.29 -29.53
CA ASP A 122 40.68 4.78 -29.85
C ASP A 122 40.62 3.24 -29.93
#